data_AF-A0A920GXB0-F1
#
_entry.id   AF-A0A920GXB0-F1
#
_cell.length_a   1.000
_cell.length_b   1.000
_cell.length_c   1.000
_cell.angle_alpha   90.00
_cell.angle_beta   90.00
_cell.angle_gamma   90.00
#
_symmetry.space_group_name_H-M   'P 1'
#
loop_
_entity.id
_entity.type
_entity.pdbx_description
1 polymer ?
#
loop_
_entity_poly.entity_id
_entity_poly.type
_entity_poly.pdbx_seq_one_letter_code
_entity_poly.pdbx_strand_id
1 'polypeptide(L)' 'MEEMTITPSAEDYLNDLLSSQDDDTDGIKIFVSEPGTPRAETCIAYAKKMRIFLHSVKLTNLSFHFLEENL' A
#
# COMPACT_ATOMS: atom_id res chain seq x y z
N MET A 1 -7.22 -16.98 1.41
CA MET A 1 -6.94 -15.54 1.24
C MET A 1 -6.86 -14.99 2.64
N GLU A 2 -5.64 -14.83 3.17
CA GLU A 2 -5.48 -14.17 4.47
C GLU A 2 -5.86 -12.70 4.29
N GLU A 3 -6.81 -12.25 5.09
CA GLU A 3 -7.28 -10.87 5.10
C GLU A 3 -6.26 -10.02 5.86
N MET A 4 -5.49 -9.21 5.14
CA MET A 4 -4.60 -8.23 5.77
C MET A 4 -5.46 -7.16 6.45
N THR A 5 -5.39 -7.10 7.78
CA THR A 5 -6.09 -6.05 8.55
C THR A 5 -5.17 -4.85 8.75
N ILE A 6 -5.61 -3.68 8.31
CA ILE A 6 -4.98 -2.40 8.66
C ILE A 6 -5.69 -1.85 9.89
N THR A 7 -4.93 -1.50 10.92
CA THR A 7 -5.51 -0.89 12.13
C THR A 7 -5.84 0.58 11.89
N PRO A 8 -6.82 1.18 12.60
CA PRO A 8 -7.14 2.60 12.44
C PRO A 8 -5.94 3.53 12.62
N SER A 9 -5.08 3.24 13.60
CA SER A 9 -3.85 4.02 13.82
C SER A 9 -2.86 3.93 12.64
N ALA A 10 -2.83 2.80 11.93
CA ALA A 10 -2.01 2.66 10.74
C ALA A 10 -2.62 3.42 9.55
N GLU A 11 -3.94 3.45 9.41
CA GLU A 11 -4.61 4.30 8.41
C GLU A 11 -4.30 5.78 8.63
N ASP A 12 -4.38 6.27 9.87
CA ASP A 12 -4.04 7.66 10.22
C ASP A 12 -2.58 7.97 9.87
N TYR A 13 -1.64 7.10 10.23
CA TYR A 13 -0.23 7.26 9.90
C TYR A 13 0.03 7.29 8.38
N LEU A 14 -0.61 6.40 7.62
CA LEU A 14 -0.47 6.34 6.17
C LEU A 14 -1.10 7.56 5.48
N ASN A 15 -2.20 8.08 6.02
CA ASN A 15 -2.80 9.35 5.60
C ASN A 15 -1.86 10.52 5.84
N ASP A 16 -1.26 10.62 7.01
CA ASP A 16 -0.32 11.69 7.34
C ASP A 16 0.88 11.68 6.39
N LEU A 17 1.45 10.49 6.11
CA LEU A 17 2.52 10.32 5.12
C LEU A 17 2.12 10.78 3.72
N LEU A 18 0.88 10.48 3.29
CA LEU A 18 0.35 10.93 2.00
C LEU A 18 0.11 12.44 1.95
N SER A 19 -0.39 13.02 3.04
CA SER A 19 -0.69 14.44 3.14
C SER A 19 0.56 15.32 3.00
N SER A 20 1.74 14.77 3.28
CA SER A 20 3.02 15.44 3.14
C SER A 20 3.66 15.30 1.75
N GLN A 21 2.99 14.65 0.79
CA GLN A 21 3.50 14.46 -0.57
C GLN A 21 2.91 15.48 -1.55
N ASP A 22 3.59 15.63 -2.70
CA ASP A 22 3.14 16.49 -3.80
C ASP A 22 1.87 15.95 -4.48
N ASP A 23 1.15 16.85 -5.18
CA ASP A 23 -0.11 16.58 -5.89
C ASP A 23 -0.03 15.46 -6.95
N ASP A 24 1.16 15.03 -7.32
CA ASP A 24 1.41 13.93 -8.27
C ASP A 24 1.34 12.54 -7.60
N THR A 25 1.18 12.49 -6.28
CA THR A 25 1.07 11.28 -5.46
C THR A 25 -0.40 10.97 -5.18
N ASP A 26 -0.83 9.74 -5.46
CA ASP A 26 -2.24 9.32 -5.38
C ASP A 26 -2.53 8.18 -4.40
N GLY A 27 -1.49 7.59 -3.79
CA GLY A 27 -1.69 6.55 -2.80
C GLY A 27 -0.41 5.94 -2.26
N ILE A 28 -0.57 4.94 -1.40
CA ILE A 28 0.52 4.13 -0.87
C ILE A 28 0.36 2.70 -1.36
N LYS A 29 1.48 2.08 -1.74
CA LYS A 29 1.62 0.67 -2.05
C LYS A 29 2.27 -0.02 -0.88
N ILE A 30 1.74 -1.19 -0.55
CA ILE A 30 2.33 -2.08 0.45
C ILE A 30 2.62 -3.40 -0.25
N PHE A 31 3.85 -3.87 -0.11
CA PHE A 31 4.33 -5.13 -0.66
C PHE A 31 4.96 -5.95 0.46
N VAL A 32 4.76 -7.27 0.43
CA VAL A 32 5.46 -8.20 1.32
C VAL A 32 6.26 -9.16 0.45
N SER A 33 7.58 -9.13 0.56
CA SER A 33 8.47 -10.11 -0.06
C SER A 33 8.62 -11.35 0.82
N GLU A 34 8.88 -12.51 0.23
CA GLU A 34 9.13 -13.79 0.90
C GLU A 34 8.22 -14.07 2.14
N PRO A 35 6.88 -13.91 2.01
CA PRO A 35 5.96 -14.03 3.14
C PRO A 35 6.01 -15.44 3.74
N GLY A 36 5.92 -15.52 5.06
CA GLY A 36 6.02 -16.80 5.79
C GLY A 36 7.46 -17.30 5.97
N THR A 37 8.48 -16.54 5.56
CA THR A 37 9.89 -16.85 5.83
C THR A 37 10.51 -15.86 6.82
N PRO A 38 11.65 -16.21 7.46
CA PRO A 38 12.42 -15.24 8.26
C PRO A 38 13.01 -14.07 7.45
N ARG A 39 12.96 -14.14 6.12
CA ARG A 39 13.42 -13.10 5.20
C ARG A 39 12.29 -12.19 4.73
N ALA A 40 11.09 -12.36 5.27
CA ALA A 40 9.95 -11.55 4.88
C ALA A 40 10.24 -10.06 5.12
N GLU A 41 10.02 -9.24 4.09
CA GLU A 41 10.21 -7.79 4.15
C GLU A 41 8.91 -7.10 3.76
N THR A 42 8.51 -6.09 4.52
CA THR A 42 7.38 -5.23 4.14
C THR A 42 7.92 -3.93 3.57
N CYS A 43 7.61 -3.66 2.31
CA CYS A 43 7.99 -2.44 1.61
C CYS A 43 6.78 -1.52 1.43
N ILE A 44 6.97 -0.23 1.69
CA ILE A 44 5.96 0.81 1.50
C ILE A 44 6.49 1.83 0.49
N ALA A 45 5.70 2.14 -0.53
CA ALA A 45 6.09 3.09 -1.59
C ALA A 45 4.94 4.01 -2.00
N TYR A 46 5.25 5.26 -2.31
CA TYR A 46 4.28 6.20 -2.86
C TYR A 46 3.89 5.82 -4.30
N ALA A 47 2.59 5.77 -4.55
CA ALA A 47 2.01 5.68 -5.87
C ALA A 47 1.95 7.08 -6.50
N LYS A 48 2.43 7.20 -7.74
CA LYS A 48 2.31 8.41 -8.54
C LYS A 48 1.19 8.22 -9.57
N LYS A 49 0.44 9.29 -9.84
CA LYS A 49 -0.72 9.36 -10.76
C LYS A 49 -0.51 8.78 -12.15
N MET A 50 0.74 8.68 -12.63
CA MET A 50 1.06 8.18 -13.96
C MET A 50 0.81 6.66 -14.12
N ARG A 51 0.71 5.89 -13.04
CA ARG A 51 0.65 4.42 -13.11
C ARG A 51 -0.77 3.90 -12.93
N ILE A 52 -1.33 3.30 -13.98
CA ILE A 52 -2.63 2.60 -13.92
C ILE A 52 -2.46 1.33 -13.09
N PHE A 53 -3.31 1.13 -12.09
CA PHE A 53 -3.29 -0.05 -11.22
C PHE A 53 -4.33 -1.06 -11.67
N LEU A 54 -3.88 -2.26 -12.07
CA LEU A 54 -4.75 -3.33 -12.54
C LEU A 54 -5.48 -4.07 -11.39
N HIS A 55 -4.99 -3.93 -10.16
CA HIS A 55 -5.64 -4.39 -8.92
C HIS A 55 -5.53 -3.32 -7.84
N SER A 56 -6.67 -2.89 -7.30
CA SER A 56 -6.76 -1.88 -6.24
C SER A 56 -7.79 -2.30 -5.21
N VAL A 57 -7.41 -2.27 -3.93
CA VAL A 57 -8.35 -2.37 -2.82
C VAL A 57 -8.58 -0.97 -2.30
N LYS A 58 -9.79 -0.45 -2.49
CA LYS A 58 -10.18 0.87 -2.00
C LYS A 58 -10.73 0.70 -0.59
N LEU A 59 -9.96 1.11 0.41
CA LEU A 59 -10.50 1.30 1.75
C LEU A 59 -11.32 2.59 1.73
N THR A 60 -12.32 2.70 2.60
CA THR A 60 -13.44 3.64 2.45
C THR A 60 -13.06 5.12 2.43
N ASN A 61 -11.79 5.49 2.67
CA ASN A 61 -11.24 6.81 2.40
C ASN A 61 -9.80 6.81 1.81
N LEU A 62 -9.29 5.68 1.33
CA LEU A 62 -7.90 5.51 0.87
C LEU A 62 -7.80 4.49 -0.28
N SER A 63 -7.00 4.78 -1.30
CA SER A 63 -6.69 3.83 -2.39
C SER A 63 -5.38 3.11 -2.06
N PHE A 64 -5.44 1.85 -1.64
CA PHE A 64 -4.25 1.03 -1.44
C PHE A 64 -4.10 0.03 -2.59
N HIS A 65 -2.90 -0.05 -3.12
CA HIS A 65 -2.58 -0.98 -4.21
C HIS A 65 -1.64 -2.06 -3.69
N PHE A 66 -2.18 -3.28 -3.58
CA PHE A 66 -1.39 -4.48 -3.37
C PHE A 66 -0.89 -4.97 -4.71
N LEU A 67 0.43 -5.09 -4.85
CA LEU A 67 1.05 -5.78 -5.97
C LEU A 67 1.51 -7.14 -5.44
N GLU A 68 0.86 -8.21 -5.85
CA GLU A 68 1.39 -9.55 -5.64
C GLU A 68 2.33 -9.82 -6.81
N GLU A 69 3.65 -9.68 -6.59
CA GLU A 69 4.63 -10.16 -7.56
C GLU A 69 4.69 -11.69 -7.46
N ASN A 70 3.90 -12.36 -8.31
CA ASN A 70 4.11 -13.77 -8.59
C ASN A 70 5.45 -13.90 -9.35
N LEU A 71 6.47 -14.42 -8.66
CA LEU A 71 7.72 -14.89 -9.26
C LEU A 71 7.49 -16.07 -10.19
#